data_AF-A0A6J4S666-F1
#
_entry.id   AF-A0A6J4S666-F1
#
_cell.length_a   1.000
_cell.length_b   1.000
_cell.length_c   1.000
_cell.angle_alpha   90.00
_cell.angle_beta   90.00
_cell.angle_gamma   90.00
#
_symmetry.space_group_name_H-M   'P 1'
#
loop_
_entity.id
_entity.type
_entity.pdbx_description
1 polymer ?
#
loop_
_entity_poly.entity_id
_entity_poly.type
_entity_poly.pdbx_seq_one_letter_code
_entity_poly.pdbx_strand_id
1 'polypeptide(L)'
;MTGRDGIEDLLREALAPVEPPQGLEHRMESAFGSLVEAAADELDGLELAAMGDPRNWIRPAGAVMVGSAAAAGLVLVRTRRARHRRRAQSRNGFELVGRTVRDLGHEVGRVVADTARRR
;
A
#
# COMPACT_ATOMS: atom_id res chain seq x y z
N MET A 1 11.96 39.73 -4.59
CA MET A 1 11.32 38.46 -4.21
C MET A 1 10.71 37.88 -5.48
N THR A 2 11.45 36.99 -6.13
CA THR A 2 11.07 36.33 -7.39
C THR A 2 9.88 35.42 -7.12
N GLY A 3 8.81 35.52 -7.92
CA GLY A 3 7.52 34.88 -7.62
C GLY A 3 7.56 33.34 -7.52
N ARG A 4 8.63 32.69 -8.00
CA ARG A 4 8.85 31.25 -7.85
C ARG A 4 9.25 30.88 -6.43
N ASP A 5 10.19 31.61 -5.83
CA ASP A 5 10.68 31.36 -4.47
C ASP A 5 9.56 31.60 -3.44
N GLY A 6 8.74 32.62 -3.67
CA GLY A 6 7.58 32.90 -2.81
C GLY A 6 6.50 31.82 -2.84
N ILE A 7 6.26 31.18 -4.00
CA ILE A 7 5.31 30.06 -4.08
C ILE A 7 5.88 28.81 -3.38
N GLU A 8 7.16 28.54 -3.54
CA GLU A 8 7.81 27.38 -2.95
C GLU A 8 7.87 27.47 -1.42
N ASP A 9 8.09 28.68 -0.89
CA ASP A 9 8.02 28.96 0.54
C ASP A 9 6.60 28.83 1.08
N LEU A 10 5.60 29.35 0.36
CA LEU A 10 4.20 29.25 0.74
C LEU A 10 3.69 27.80 0.70
N LEU A 11 4.13 26.99 -0.26
CA LEU A 11 3.85 25.56 -0.31
C LEU A 11 4.54 24.78 0.80
N ARG A 12 5.78 25.15 1.17
CA ARG A 12 6.51 24.51 2.27
C ARG A 12 5.85 24.78 3.61
N GLU A 13 5.33 25.99 3.81
CA GLU A 13 4.54 26.36 4.99
C GLU A 13 3.18 25.64 5.00
N ALA A 14 2.46 25.65 3.87
CA ALA A 14 1.16 24.98 3.75
C ALA A 14 1.26 23.44 3.89
N LEU A 15 2.38 22.85 3.48
CA LEU A 15 2.67 21.41 3.60
C LEU A 15 3.56 21.10 4.81
N ALA A 16 3.72 22.04 5.75
CA ALA A 16 4.45 21.78 6.98
C ALA A 16 3.83 20.56 7.69
N PRO A 17 4.64 19.66 8.27
CA PRO A 17 4.11 18.46 8.90
C PRO A 17 3.14 18.83 10.03
N VAL A 18 1.87 18.52 9.83
CA VAL A 18 0.84 18.62 10.87
C VAL A 18 0.85 17.37 11.73
N GLU A 19 0.65 17.54 13.04
CA GLU A 19 0.47 16.42 13.95
C GLU A 19 -0.84 15.70 13.58
N PRO A 20 -0.79 14.41 13.21
CA PRO A 20 -2.01 13.68 12.86
C PRO A 20 -2.95 13.57 14.08
N PRO A 21 -4.27 13.56 13.86
CA PRO A 21 -5.24 13.39 14.93
C PRO A 21 -5.02 12.07 15.68
N GLN A 22 -5.28 12.08 16.99
CA GLN A 22 -5.14 10.90 17.83
C GLN A 22 -5.93 9.70 17.28
N GLY A 23 -5.29 8.53 17.28
CA GLY A 23 -5.89 7.28 16.81
C GLY A 23 -6.06 7.15 15.29
N LEU A 24 -5.59 8.11 14.47
CA LEU A 24 -5.67 7.99 13.00
C LEU A 24 -5.03 6.70 12.48
N GLU A 25 -3.83 6.37 12.98
CA GLU A 25 -3.12 5.16 12.58
C GLU A 25 -3.95 3.90 12.86
N HIS A 26 -4.61 3.83 14.02
CA HIS A 26 -5.44 2.70 14.39
C HIS A 26 -6.71 2.58 13.52
N ARG A 27 -7.33 3.72 13.18
CA ARG A 27 -8.46 3.75 12.24
C ARG A 27 -8.05 3.30 10.84
N MET A 28 -6.88 3.73 10.36
CA MET A 28 -6.36 3.32 9.05
C MET A 28 -5.98 1.83 9.03
N GLU A 29 -5.33 1.33 10.09
CA GLU A 29 -5.04 -0.11 10.23
C GLU A 29 -6.34 -0.94 10.16
N SER A 30 -7.38 -0.50 10.87
CA SER A 30 -8.69 -1.18 10.87
C SER A 30 -9.38 -1.11 9.50
N ALA A 31 -9.41 0.07 8.88
CA ALA A 31 -10.03 0.27 7.57
C ALA A 31 -9.34 -0.55 6.47
N PHE A 32 -8.00 -0.53 6.42
CA PHE A 32 -7.26 -1.32 5.45
C PHE A 32 -7.35 -2.82 5.71
N GLY A 33 -7.36 -3.24 6.98
CA GLY A 33 -7.62 -4.65 7.33
C GLY A 33 -8.97 -5.12 6.78
N SER A 34 -10.03 -4.34 7.02
CA SER A 34 -11.37 -4.63 6.50
C SER A 34 -11.42 -4.68 4.97
N LEU A 35 -10.70 -3.80 4.27
CA LEU A 35 -10.63 -3.82 2.80
C LEU A 35 -9.89 -5.05 2.27
N VAL A 36 -8.84 -5.50 2.95
CA VAL A 36 -8.11 -6.72 2.56
C VAL A 36 -9.00 -7.95 2.75
N GLU A 37 -9.71 -8.04 3.87
CA GLU A 37 -10.63 -9.13 4.16
C GLU A 37 -11.78 -9.19 3.15
N ALA A 38 -12.42 -8.05 2.87
CA ALA A 38 -13.47 -7.98 1.84
C ALA A 38 -12.96 -8.35 0.44
N ALA A 39 -11.72 -7.99 0.10
CA ALA A 39 -11.11 -8.38 -1.17
C ALA A 39 -10.78 -9.88 -1.21
N ALA A 40 -10.44 -10.51 -0.09
CA ALA A 40 -10.19 -11.93 0.00
C ALA A 40 -11.50 -12.73 -0.17
N ASP A 41 -12.58 -12.33 0.50
CA ASP A 41 -13.90 -12.95 0.37
C ASP A 41 -14.40 -12.91 -1.08
N GLU A 42 -14.16 -11.80 -1.78
CA GLU A 42 -14.48 -11.64 -3.20
C GLU A 42 -13.68 -12.56 -4.13
N LEU A 43 -12.46 -12.93 -3.74
CA LEU A 43 -11.59 -13.84 -4.50
C LEU A 43 -11.93 -15.31 -4.22
N ASP A 44 -12.26 -15.66 -2.97
CA ASP A 44 -12.64 -17.02 -2.59
C ASP A 44 -14.00 -17.41 -3.18
N GLY A 45 -14.88 -16.45 -3.45
CA GLY A 45 -16.16 -16.65 -4.15
C GLY A 45 -16.04 -17.01 -5.64
N LEU A 46 -14.83 -17.04 -6.22
CA LEU A 46 -14.61 -17.39 -7.62
C LEU A 46 -14.43 -18.90 -7.81
N GLU A 47 -15.44 -19.57 -8.37
CA GLU A 47 -15.22 -20.86 -9.02
C GLU A 47 -14.41 -20.69 -10.32
N LEU A 48 -13.46 -21.59 -10.58
CA LEU A 48 -12.57 -21.63 -11.76
C LEU A 48 -13.30 -21.47 -13.12
N ALA A 49 -14.61 -21.75 -13.17
CA ALA A 49 -15.47 -21.58 -14.34
C ALA A 49 -15.65 -20.11 -14.81
N ALA A 50 -15.40 -19.12 -13.94
CA ALA A 50 -15.56 -17.70 -14.28
C ALA A 50 -14.52 -17.15 -15.28
N MET A 51 -13.45 -17.90 -15.59
CA MET A 51 -12.39 -17.47 -16.51
C MET A 51 -12.80 -17.41 -18.00
N GLY A 52 -13.98 -17.93 -18.36
CA GLY A 52 -14.45 -17.95 -19.75
C GLY A 52 -15.08 -16.65 -20.26
N ASP A 53 -15.62 -15.80 -19.37
CA ASP A 53 -16.35 -14.59 -19.78
C ASP A 53 -15.57 -13.31 -19.41
N PRO A 54 -15.19 -12.49 -20.41
CA PRO A 54 -14.50 -11.22 -20.22
C PRO A 54 -15.38 -10.11 -19.61
N ARG A 55 -16.53 -10.39 -19.02
CA ARG A 55 -17.24 -9.44 -18.13
C ARG A 55 -17.20 -9.87 -16.67
N ASN A 56 -16.98 -11.15 -16.40
CA ASN A 56 -16.86 -11.67 -15.04
C ASN A 56 -15.50 -11.40 -14.38
N TRP A 57 -14.46 -11.06 -15.15
CA TRP A 57 -13.13 -10.72 -14.61
C TRP A 57 -12.97 -9.29 -14.08
N ILE A 58 -13.90 -8.37 -14.39
CA ILE A 58 -13.80 -6.96 -13.98
C ILE A 58 -13.90 -6.79 -12.46
N ARG A 59 -14.87 -7.46 -11.84
CA ARG A 59 -15.08 -7.44 -10.38
C ARG A 59 -13.88 -8.06 -9.62
N PRO A 60 -13.36 -9.24 -10.01
CA PRO A 60 -12.12 -9.81 -9.46
C PRO A 60 -10.89 -8.95 -9.65
N ALA A 61 -10.69 -8.36 -10.84
CA ALA A 61 -9.59 -7.45 -11.10
C ALA A 61 -9.65 -6.24 -10.16
N GLY A 62 -10.85 -5.72 -9.90
CA GLY A 62 -11.11 -4.72 -8.87
C GLY A 62 -10.71 -5.19 -7.47
N ALA A 63 -11.10 -6.40 -7.06
CA ALA A 63 -10.74 -6.97 -5.76
C ALA A 63 -9.22 -7.12 -5.57
N VAL A 64 -8.50 -7.64 -6.57
CA VAL A 64 -7.02 -7.74 -6.54
C VAL A 64 -6.38 -6.35 -6.42
N MET A 65 -6.84 -5.38 -7.21
CA MET A 65 -6.34 -4.01 -7.17
C MET A 65 -6.59 -3.35 -5.80
N VAL A 66 -7.81 -3.46 -5.26
CA VAL A 66 -8.17 -2.90 -3.96
C VAL A 66 -7.40 -3.58 -2.83
N GLY A 67 -7.33 -4.92 -2.83
CA GLY A 67 -6.60 -5.69 -1.83
C GLY A 67 -5.11 -5.37 -1.81
N SER A 68 -4.47 -5.29 -2.98
CA SER A 68 -3.04 -4.94 -3.08
C SER A 68 -2.75 -3.49 -2.66
N ALA A 69 -3.62 -2.54 -3.03
CA ALA A 69 -3.51 -1.15 -2.59
C ALA A 69 -3.69 -1.00 -1.07
N ALA A 70 -4.69 -1.68 -0.49
CA ALA A 70 -4.93 -1.67 0.96
C ALA A 70 -3.77 -2.30 1.73
N ALA A 71 -3.22 -3.42 1.25
CA ALA A 71 -2.06 -4.07 1.86
C ALA A 71 -0.82 -3.17 1.85
N ALA A 72 -0.54 -2.50 0.72
CA ALA A 72 0.54 -1.52 0.64
C ALA A 72 0.33 -0.34 1.61
N GLY A 73 -0.91 0.17 1.71
CA GLY A 73 -1.30 1.18 2.68
C GLY A 73 -1.06 0.75 4.13
N LEU A 74 -1.41 -0.49 4.48
CA LEU A 74 -1.22 -1.05 5.82
C LEU A 74 0.28 -1.17 6.18
N VAL A 75 1.12 -1.59 5.23
CA VAL A 75 2.58 -1.63 5.42
C VAL A 75 3.13 -0.21 5.63
N LEU A 76 2.66 0.78 4.88
CA LEU A 76 3.06 2.18 5.05
C LEU A 76 2.64 2.74 6.42
N VAL A 77 1.41 2.48 6.88
CA VAL A 77 0.95 2.91 8.21
C VAL A 77 1.78 2.24 9.31
N ARG A 78 2.02 0.93 9.21
CA ARG A 78 2.79 0.19 10.21
C ARG A 78 4.24 0.66 10.27
N THR A 79 4.88 0.93 9.12
CA THR A 79 6.25 1.47 9.08
C THR A 79 6.30 2.90 9.64
N ARG A 80 5.29 3.73 9.36
CA ARG A 80 5.20 5.10 9.92
C ARG A 80 5.03 5.08 11.45
N ARG A 81 4.09 4.30 11.96
CA ARG A 81 3.86 4.10 13.41
C ARG A 81 5.12 3.64 14.12
N ALA A 82 5.80 2.69 13.50
CA ALA A 82 6.96 2.08 14.09
C ALA A 82 8.19 3.02 13.99
N ARG A 83 8.29 3.87 12.96
CA ARG A 83 9.23 5.02 12.92
C ARG A 83 8.89 6.09 13.96
N HIS A 84 7.60 6.38 14.19
CA HIS A 84 7.16 7.34 15.20
C HIS A 84 7.56 6.87 16.61
N ARG A 85 7.29 5.60 16.94
CA ARG A 85 7.76 4.97 18.18
C ARG A 85 9.28 4.97 18.32
N ARG A 86 10.02 4.81 17.20
CA ARG A 86 11.51 4.84 17.20
C ARG A 86 12.13 6.24 17.18
N ARG A 87 11.38 7.30 16.89
CA ARG A 87 11.84 8.67 17.19
C ARG A 87 11.79 8.95 18.70
N ALA A 88 10.90 8.26 19.43
CA ALA A 88 10.88 8.28 20.88
C ALA A 88 11.90 7.31 21.53
N GLN A 89 12.43 6.33 20.80
CA GLN A 89 13.41 5.33 21.28
C GLN A 89 14.46 5.05 20.18
N SER A 90 15.68 5.56 20.33
CA SER A 90 16.74 5.55 19.32
C SER A 90 17.15 4.16 18.77
N ARG A 91 17.48 4.16 17.46
CA ARG A 91 18.30 3.25 16.61
C ARG A 91 18.03 1.73 16.56
N ASN A 92 17.80 1.27 15.32
CA ASN A 92 18.04 -0.05 14.70
C ASN A 92 16.93 -1.12 14.66
N GLY A 93 16.66 -1.63 13.44
CA GLY A 93 15.81 -2.78 13.14
C GLY A 93 14.84 -2.67 11.94
N PHE A 94 14.71 -1.51 11.25
CA PHE A 94 13.85 -1.39 10.05
C PHE A 94 14.54 -1.65 8.72
N GLU A 95 15.88 -1.63 8.66
CA GLU A 95 16.62 -1.94 7.43
C GLU A 95 16.46 -3.40 6.99
N LEU A 96 16.14 -4.31 7.92
CA LEU A 96 15.99 -5.73 7.60
C LEU A 96 14.71 -6.01 6.80
N VAL A 97 13.61 -5.33 7.12
CA VAL A 97 12.33 -5.47 6.41
C VAL A 97 12.38 -4.78 5.04
N GLY A 98 13.11 -3.66 4.94
CA GLY A 98 13.27 -2.92 3.68
C GLY A 98 14.01 -3.71 2.58
N ARG A 99 14.93 -4.62 2.96
CA ARG A 99 15.63 -5.49 1.98
C ARG A 99 14.73 -6.64 1.52
N THR A 100 14.02 -7.30 2.42
CA THR A 100 13.13 -8.43 2.07
C THR A 100 11.99 -8.01 1.13
N VAL A 101 11.42 -6.81 1.33
CA VAL A 101 10.37 -6.28 0.44
C VAL A 101 10.92 -5.94 -0.95
N ARG A 102 12.17 -5.47 -1.04
CA ARG A 102 12.80 -5.14 -2.34
C ARG A 102 13.17 -6.40 -3.12
N ASP A 103 13.60 -7.45 -2.44
CA ASP A 103 13.92 -8.74 -3.08
C ASP A 103 12.63 -9.47 -3.54
N LEU A 104 11.55 -9.40 -2.77
CA LEU A 104 10.24 -9.94 -3.16
C LEU A 104 9.65 -9.26 -4.41
N GLY A 105 9.88 -7.95 -4.58
CA GLY A 105 9.39 -7.21 -5.74
C GLY A 105 9.99 -7.68 -7.07
N HIS A 106 11.26 -8.11 -7.06
CA HIS A 106 11.93 -8.60 -8.27
C HIS A 106 11.46 -10.02 -8.67
N GLU A 107 11.10 -10.85 -7.70
CA GLU A 107 10.64 -12.22 -7.97
C GLU A 107 9.18 -12.24 -8.47
N VAL A 108 8.32 -11.39 -7.90
CA VAL A 108 6.92 -11.24 -8.33
C VAL A 108 6.82 -10.69 -9.75
N GLY A 109 7.65 -9.69 -10.11
CA GLY A 109 7.70 -9.15 -11.46
C GLY A 109 8.14 -10.18 -12.50
N ARG A 110 9.01 -11.12 -12.12
CA ARG A 110 9.49 -12.19 -12.99
C ARG A 110 8.40 -13.21 -13.29
N VAL A 111 7.65 -13.67 -12.27
CA VAL A 111 6.57 -14.65 -12.42
C VAL A 111 5.40 -14.08 -13.25
N VAL A 112 5.10 -12.79 -13.09
CA VAL A 112 4.07 -12.09 -13.88
C VAL A 112 4.52 -11.89 -15.33
N ALA A 113 5.79 -11.56 -15.57
CA ALA A 113 6.32 -11.41 -16.93
C ALA A 113 6.41 -12.76 -17.67
N ASP A 114 6.65 -13.86 -16.95
CA ASP A 114 6.77 -15.20 -17.54
C ASP A 114 5.40 -15.79 -17.90
N THR A 115 4.37 -15.49 -17.11
CA THR A 115 2.98 -15.86 -17.41
C THR A 115 2.39 -15.04 -18.55
N ALA A 116 2.75 -13.76 -18.70
CA ALA A 116 2.34 -12.93 -19.82
C ALA A 116 2.98 -13.32 -21.17
N ARG A 117 4.11 -14.04 -21.15
CA ARG A 117 4.88 -14.42 -22.35
C ARG A 117 4.51 -15.81 -22.91
N ARG A 118 3.71 -16.58 -22.17
CA ARG A 118 3.22 -17.92 -22.56
C ARG A 118 1.82 -17.92 -23.21
N ARG A 119 1.26 -16.75 -23.49
CA ARG A 119 0.03 -16.55 -24.27
C ARG A 119 0.37 -15.99 -25.64
#